data_AF-A0A2W6ZG43-F1
#
_entry.id   AF-A0A2W6ZG43-F1
#
_cell.length_a   1.000
_cell.length_b   1.000
_cell.length_c   1.000
_cell.angle_alpha   90.00
_cell.angle_beta   90.00
_cell.angle_gamma   90.00
#
_symmetry.space_group_name_H-M   'P 1'
#
loop_
_entity.id
_entity.type
_entity.pdbx_description
1 polymer ?
#
loop_
_entity_poly.entity_id
_entity_poly.type
_entity_poly.pdbx_seq_one_letter_code
_entity_poly.pdbx_strand_id
1 'polypeptide(L)'
;MARRGIETRLLRNLIEVRAEEQVAVFDVREEGREPIREEIGFNLLHVVPPMAAPDVVAHSPLAIEGPGGWVEVNKDTCQHKRHADVFALGDVSSLPTAKSLAAVRGQAPVLVANLLAQLDGRPLLAHYDGYIACPLITSFHDVVMAEFDYTLQPVSSFLVDPTKERWSMFLVETRVFPWVYWHRVLKGRPHESRFLKPFAPLVRALGLAHRQS
;
A
#
# COMPACT_ATOMS: atom_id res chain seq x y z
N MET A 1 12.43 11.31 -11.71
CA MET A 1 12.81 10.61 -12.97
C MET A 1 13.71 11.47 -13.86
N ALA A 2 13.23 12.59 -14.41
CA ALA A 2 14.02 13.46 -15.31
C ALA A 2 15.41 13.87 -14.77
N ARG A 3 15.50 14.30 -13.50
CA ARG A 3 16.77 14.65 -12.83
C ARG A 3 17.83 13.55 -12.88
N ARG A 4 17.40 12.28 -12.99
CA ARG A 4 18.28 11.09 -12.98
C ARG A 4 18.42 10.45 -14.37
N GLY A 5 17.88 11.08 -15.42
CA GLY A 5 17.91 10.52 -16.78
C GLY A 5 17.14 9.21 -16.94
N ILE A 6 16.16 8.93 -16.07
CA ILE A 6 15.35 7.71 -16.12
C ILE A 6 14.23 7.92 -17.15
N GLU A 7 14.24 7.11 -18.21
CA GLU A 7 13.14 7.03 -19.16
C GLU A 7 11.97 6.28 -18.53
N THR A 8 10.76 6.85 -18.59
CA THR A 8 9.54 6.22 -18.10
C THR A 8 8.58 6.06 -19.27
N ARG A 9 8.28 4.80 -19.62
CA ARG A 9 7.32 4.48 -20.66
C ARG A 9 6.06 3.92 -20.03
N LEU A 10 4.98 4.72 -20.05
CA LEU A 10 3.67 4.31 -19.50
C LEU A 10 2.91 3.45 -20.51
N LEU A 11 1.80 2.85 -20.06
CA LEU A 11 0.85 2.09 -20.89
C LEU A 11 1.46 0.87 -21.62
N ARG A 12 2.50 0.28 -21.02
CA ARG A 12 3.19 -0.92 -21.49
C ARG A 12 3.09 -2.01 -20.44
N ASN A 13 2.50 -3.13 -20.80
CA ASN A 13 2.40 -4.30 -19.94
C ASN A 13 3.33 -5.40 -20.45
N LEU A 14 4.22 -5.92 -19.61
CA LEU A 14 5.11 -7.01 -19.99
C LEU A 14 4.30 -8.30 -20.19
N ILE A 15 4.44 -8.95 -21.34
CA ILE A 15 3.71 -10.18 -21.68
C ILE A 15 4.59 -11.39 -21.98
N GLU A 16 5.86 -11.17 -22.35
CA GLU A 16 6.80 -12.25 -22.68
C GLU A 16 8.24 -11.80 -22.36
N VAL A 17 9.05 -12.73 -21.89
CA VAL A 17 10.50 -12.53 -21.70
C VAL A 17 11.25 -13.62 -22.46
N ARG A 18 11.93 -13.23 -23.53
CA ARG A 18 12.85 -14.10 -24.29
C ARG A 18 14.25 -13.95 -23.72
N ALA A 19 14.53 -14.72 -22.67
CA ALA A 19 15.74 -14.54 -21.86
C ALA A 19 17.04 -14.80 -22.65
N GLU A 20 17.06 -15.78 -23.55
CA GLU A 20 18.23 -16.12 -24.38
C GLU A 20 18.59 -15.00 -25.37
N GLU A 21 17.57 -14.34 -25.93
CA GLU A 21 17.71 -13.20 -26.85
C GLU A 21 17.88 -11.87 -26.11
N GLN A 22 17.70 -11.87 -24.79
CA GLN A 22 17.65 -10.68 -23.94
C GLN A 22 16.60 -9.66 -24.39
N VAL A 23 15.42 -10.14 -24.78
CA VAL A 23 14.30 -9.31 -25.27
C VAL A 23 13.09 -9.44 -24.35
N ALA A 24 12.50 -8.30 -23.98
CA ALA A 24 11.23 -8.20 -23.28
C ALA A 24 10.15 -7.69 -24.25
N VAL A 25 9.01 -8.38 -24.31
CA VAL A 25 7.89 -8.02 -25.19
C VAL A 25 6.77 -7.41 -24.36
N PHE A 26 6.32 -6.23 -24.78
CA PHE A 26 5.29 -5.46 -24.12
C PHE A 26 4.04 -5.36 -25.01
N ASP A 27 2.87 -5.52 -24.40
CA ASP A 27 1.59 -5.10 -24.96
C ASP A 27 1.40 -3.61 -24.66
N VAL A 28 1.28 -2.80 -25.71
CA VAL A 28 1.16 -1.34 -25.61
C VAL A 28 -0.25 -0.92 -25.97
N ARG A 29 -0.91 -0.22 -25.04
CA ARG A 29 -2.31 0.20 -25.17
C ARG A 29 -2.43 1.70 -24.94
N GLU A 30 -2.39 2.46 -26.02
CA GLU A 30 -2.58 3.91 -26.00
C GLU A 30 -4.01 4.26 -26.45
N GLU A 31 -4.63 5.22 -25.80
CA GLU A 31 -5.99 5.63 -26.12
C GLU A 31 -6.09 6.15 -27.56
N GLY A 32 -7.06 5.64 -28.32
CA GLY A 32 -7.26 6.00 -29.73
C GLY A 32 -6.27 5.38 -30.72
N ARG A 33 -5.45 4.40 -30.29
CA ARG A 33 -4.53 3.66 -31.16
C ARG A 33 -4.80 2.16 -31.07
N GLU A 34 -4.53 1.45 -32.17
CA GLU A 34 -4.57 0.00 -32.17
C GLU A 34 -3.48 -0.56 -31.24
N PRO A 35 -3.76 -1.60 -30.45
CA PRO A 35 -2.76 -2.24 -29.61
C PRO A 35 -1.57 -2.76 -30.44
N ILE A 36 -0.36 -2.48 -29.99
CA ILE A 36 0.87 -2.95 -30.65
C ILE A 36 1.73 -3.76 -29.69
N ARG A 37 2.58 -4.62 -30.26
CA ARG A 37 3.67 -5.27 -29.54
C ARG A 37 4.95 -4.47 -29.70
N GLU A 38 5.61 -4.19 -28.60
CA GLU A 38 6.91 -3.53 -28.56
C GLU A 38 7.95 -4.49 -27.98
N GLU A 39 9.05 -4.68 -28.69
CA GLU A 39 10.19 -5.49 -28.23
C GLU A 39 11.30 -4.55 -27.74
N ILE A 40 11.79 -4.77 -26.53
CA ILE A 40 12.85 -3.98 -25.90
C ILE A 40 13.96 -4.92 -25.45
N GLY A 41 15.18 -4.70 -25.96
CA GLY A 41 16.37 -5.39 -25.50
C GLY A 41 16.78 -4.95 -24.09
N PHE A 42 17.29 -5.87 -23.27
CA PHE A 42 17.73 -5.57 -21.90
C PHE A 42 19.08 -6.21 -21.58
N ASN A 43 19.86 -5.60 -20.69
CA ASN A 43 20.99 -6.27 -20.05
C ASN A 43 20.65 -6.74 -18.63
N LEU A 44 19.70 -6.05 -18.00
CA LEU A 44 19.09 -6.42 -16.73
C LEU A 44 17.60 -6.13 -16.82
N LEU A 45 16.78 -7.11 -16.44
CA LEU A 45 15.32 -6.97 -16.36
C LEU A 45 14.86 -7.29 -14.95
N HIS A 46 14.22 -6.33 -14.29
CA HIS A 46 13.53 -6.54 -13.03
C HIS A 46 12.02 -6.60 -13.29
N VAL A 47 11.43 -7.79 -13.14
CA VAL A 47 10.01 -8.03 -13.42
C VAL A 47 9.19 -7.95 -12.13
N VAL A 48 8.12 -7.16 -12.15
CA VAL A 48 7.05 -7.26 -11.16
C VAL A 48 6.01 -8.22 -11.73
N PRO A 49 5.78 -9.39 -11.10
CA PRO A 49 4.86 -10.37 -11.65
C PRO A 49 3.40 -9.88 -11.55
N PRO A 50 2.50 -10.35 -12.43
CA PRO A 50 1.07 -10.19 -12.20
C PRO A 50 0.69 -10.88 -10.89
N MET A 51 -0.09 -10.19 -10.06
CA MET A 51 -0.50 -10.66 -8.73
C MET A 51 -2.02 -10.83 -8.67
N ALA A 52 -2.48 -11.89 -8.02
CA ALA A 52 -3.88 -12.20 -7.76
C ALA A 52 -4.02 -12.78 -6.34
N ALA A 53 -5.26 -12.90 -5.85
CA ALA A 53 -5.52 -13.62 -4.61
C ALA A 53 -5.12 -15.09 -4.75
N PRO A 54 -4.78 -15.77 -3.64
CA PRO A 54 -4.56 -17.21 -3.65
C PRO A 54 -5.77 -17.97 -4.21
N ASP A 55 -5.55 -19.04 -4.97
CA ASP A 55 -6.61 -19.82 -5.64
C ASP A 55 -7.72 -20.29 -4.70
N VAL A 56 -7.35 -20.65 -3.45
CA VAL A 56 -8.32 -21.06 -2.42
C VAL A 56 -9.31 -19.96 -2.07
N VAL A 57 -8.91 -18.69 -2.20
CA VAL A 57 -9.77 -17.53 -1.99
C VAL A 57 -10.52 -17.21 -3.27
N ALA A 58 -9.81 -17.11 -4.39
CA ALA A 58 -10.36 -16.72 -5.68
C ALA A 58 -11.50 -17.63 -6.17
N HIS A 59 -11.43 -18.93 -5.85
CA HIS A 59 -12.47 -19.91 -6.20
C HIS A 59 -13.48 -20.15 -5.07
N SER A 60 -13.44 -19.38 -3.98
CA SER A 60 -14.38 -19.52 -2.86
C SER A 60 -15.60 -18.61 -3.01
N PRO A 61 -16.69 -18.89 -2.26
CA PRO A 61 -17.82 -17.97 -2.15
C PRO A 61 -17.48 -16.61 -1.53
N LEU A 62 -16.26 -16.43 -0.99
CA LEU A 62 -15.82 -15.18 -0.36
C LEU A 62 -15.24 -14.17 -1.36
N ALA A 63 -14.95 -14.60 -2.58
CA ALA A 63 -14.33 -13.73 -3.58
C ALA A 63 -15.31 -12.64 -4.06
N ILE A 64 -14.79 -11.43 -4.28
CA ILE A 64 -15.48 -10.36 -5.01
C ILE A 64 -15.59 -10.73 -6.48
N GLU A 65 -16.67 -10.28 -7.12
CA GLU A 65 -16.79 -10.39 -8.58
C GLU A 65 -15.73 -9.53 -9.27
N GLY A 66 -15.11 -10.08 -10.32
CA GLY A 66 -14.12 -9.39 -11.14
C GLY A 66 -12.71 -9.97 -11.04
N PRO A 67 -11.72 -9.29 -11.65
CA PRO A 67 -10.37 -9.80 -11.76
C PRO A 67 -9.66 -9.85 -10.39
N GLY A 68 -8.88 -10.91 -10.18
CA GLY A 68 -7.99 -11.06 -9.02
C GLY A 68 -8.56 -11.83 -7.83
N GLY A 69 -9.88 -12.01 -7.71
CA GLY A 69 -10.49 -12.96 -6.76
C GLY A 69 -10.29 -12.65 -5.26
N TRP A 70 -10.21 -11.37 -4.88
CA TRP A 70 -9.98 -10.92 -3.49
C TRP A 70 -11.20 -11.15 -2.58
N VAL A 71 -11.00 -11.25 -1.25
CA VAL A 71 -12.13 -11.37 -0.30
C VAL A 71 -12.98 -10.10 -0.31
N GLU A 72 -14.29 -10.25 -0.55
CA GLU A 72 -15.23 -9.13 -0.67
C GLU A 72 -15.58 -8.50 0.68
N VAL A 73 -14.88 -7.43 1.05
CA VAL A 73 -15.10 -6.74 2.34
C VAL A 73 -15.72 -5.37 2.18
N ASN A 74 -16.43 -4.93 3.22
CA ASN A 74 -16.77 -3.54 3.44
C ASN A 74 -15.48 -2.73 3.70
N LYS A 75 -15.31 -1.64 2.96
CA LYS A 75 -14.10 -0.81 2.98
C LYS A 75 -13.78 -0.16 4.33
N ASP A 76 -14.80 0.03 5.16
CA ASP A 76 -14.71 0.73 6.44
C ASP A 76 -14.61 -0.28 7.60
N THR A 77 -15.38 -1.35 7.58
CA THR A 77 -15.47 -2.27 8.73
C THR A 77 -14.56 -3.50 8.63
N CYS A 78 -14.01 -3.80 7.44
CA CYS A 78 -13.27 -5.02 7.12
C CYS A 78 -14.10 -6.33 7.21
N GLN A 79 -15.41 -6.24 7.44
CA GLN A 79 -16.34 -7.37 7.44
C GLN A 79 -16.69 -7.78 6.01
N HIS A 80 -16.86 -9.06 5.74
CA HIS A 80 -17.33 -9.55 4.45
C HIS A 80 -18.77 -9.07 4.17
N LYS A 81 -19.06 -8.65 2.94
CA LYS A 81 -20.35 -8.02 2.62
C LYS A 81 -21.54 -8.99 2.67
N ARG A 82 -21.30 -10.28 2.42
CA ARG A 82 -22.33 -11.34 2.36
C ARG A 82 -22.33 -12.30 3.56
N HIS A 83 -21.26 -12.30 4.36
CA HIS A 83 -21.03 -13.27 5.44
C HIS A 83 -20.62 -12.53 6.71
N ALA A 84 -21.56 -12.35 7.64
CA ALA A 84 -21.35 -11.47 8.80
C ALA A 84 -20.30 -11.99 9.80
N ASP A 85 -19.96 -13.27 9.73
CA ASP A 85 -18.96 -13.96 10.54
C ASP A 85 -17.55 -13.99 9.89
N VAL A 86 -17.42 -13.47 8.67
CA VAL A 86 -16.15 -13.43 7.94
C VAL A 86 -15.59 -12.02 7.91
N PHE A 87 -14.30 -11.89 8.18
CA PHE A 87 -13.54 -10.64 8.11
C PHE A 87 -12.23 -10.87 7.37
N ALA A 88 -11.73 -9.85 6.66
CA ALA A 88 -10.43 -9.91 6.01
C ALA A 88 -9.72 -8.56 6.02
N LEU A 89 -8.39 -8.60 6.03
CA LEU A 89 -7.50 -7.44 5.94
C LEU A 89 -6.28 -7.78 5.09
N GLY A 90 -5.45 -6.79 4.79
CA GLY A 90 -4.21 -6.94 4.05
C GLY A 90 -4.43 -7.30 2.58
N ASP A 91 -3.42 -7.93 2.00
CA ASP A 91 -3.32 -8.10 0.55
C ASP A 91 -4.44 -8.97 -0.04
N VAL A 92 -4.99 -9.88 0.75
CA VAL A 92 -6.07 -10.77 0.32
C VAL A 92 -7.44 -10.07 0.26
N SER A 93 -7.59 -8.92 0.91
CA SER A 93 -8.85 -8.19 0.98
C SER A 93 -9.09 -7.32 -0.26
N SER A 94 -10.37 -7.06 -0.56
CA SER A 94 -10.80 -6.12 -1.60
C SER A 94 -10.78 -4.65 -1.15
N LEU A 95 -10.04 -4.30 -0.10
CA LEU A 95 -9.96 -2.91 0.39
C LEU A 95 -9.37 -2.01 -0.72
N PRO A 96 -10.02 -0.89 -1.08
CA PRO A 96 -9.62 -0.05 -2.21
C PRO A 96 -8.47 0.90 -1.84
N THR A 97 -7.37 0.35 -1.36
CA THR A 97 -6.13 1.06 -1.03
C THR A 97 -4.92 0.23 -1.48
N ALA A 98 -3.73 0.82 -1.46
CA ALA A 98 -2.51 0.08 -1.76
C ALA A 98 -2.29 -1.05 -0.74
N LYS A 99 -1.74 -2.16 -1.23
CA LYS A 99 -1.49 -3.36 -0.44
C LYS A 99 -0.11 -3.24 0.22
N SER A 100 -0.06 -2.88 1.50
CA SER A 100 1.18 -2.78 2.26
C SER A 100 1.01 -3.10 3.75
N LEU A 101 2.13 -3.37 4.42
CA LEU A 101 2.17 -3.58 5.86
C LEU A 101 1.64 -2.39 6.67
N ALA A 102 1.85 -1.16 6.19
CA ALA A 102 1.31 0.03 6.85
C ALA A 102 -0.22 0.04 6.82
N ALA A 103 -0.81 -0.40 5.71
CA ALA A 103 -2.26 -0.61 5.59
C ALA A 103 -2.74 -1.66 6.59
N VAL A 104 -2.10 -2.84 6.64
CA VAL A 104 -2.43 -3.91 7.61
C VAL A 104 -2.43 -3.36 9.03
N ARG A 105 -1.49 -2.48 9.35
CA ARG A 105 -1.37 -1.88 10.68
C ARG A 105 -2.50 -0.91 11.04
N GLY A 106 -3.09 -0.23 10.05
CA GLY A 106 -4.30 0.57 10.22
C GLY A 106 -5.58 -0.29 10.25
N GLN A 107 -5.61 -1.37 9.47
CA GLN A 107 -6.76 -2.26 9.34
C GLN A 107 -6.95 -3.16 10.55
N ALA A 108 -5.88 -3.72 11.11
CA ALA A 108 -5.98 -4.73 12.17
C ALA A 108 -6.74 -4.27 13.43
N PRO A 109 -6.52 -3.05 13.98
CA PRO A 109 -7.31 -2.58 15.11
C PRO A 109 -8.80 -2.41 14.79
N VAL A 110 -9.14 -1.97 13.57
CA VAL A 110 -10.53 -1.82 13.11
C VAL A 110 -11.21 -3.17 12.98
N LEU A 111 -10.55 -4.12 12.32
CA LEU A 111 -11.05 -5.49 12.16
C LEU A 111 -11.28 -6.14 13.53
N VAL A 112 -10.31 -6.07 14.45
CA VAL A 112 -10.43 -6.70 15.78
C VAL A 112 -11.57 -6.06 16.58
N ALA A 113 -11.70 -4.73 16.57
CA ALA A 113 -12.79 -4.06 17.27
C ALA A 113 -14.17 -4.47 16.74
N ASN A 114 -14.32 -4.56 15.41
CA ASN A 114 -15.57 -4.97 14.78
C ASN A 114 -15.85 -6.47 14.93
N LEU A 115 -14.83 -7.32 14.89
CA LEU A 115 -14.99 -8.76 15.16
C LEU A 115 -15.50 -9.00 16.59
N LEU A 116 -14.91 -8.33 17.58
CA LEU A 116 -15.37 -8.43 18.98
C LEU A 116 -16.79 -7.88 19.15
N ALA A 117 -17.10 -6.75 18.49
CA ALA A 117 -18.46 -6.21 18.50
C ALA A 117 -19.47 -7.19 17.88
N GLN A 118 -19.13 -7.84 16.77
CA GLN A 118 -19.97 -8.85 16.12
C GLN A 118 -20.22 -10.05 17.03
N LEU A 119 -19.19 -10.56 17.71
CA LEU A 119 -19.32 -11.65 18.67
C LEU A 119 -20.23 -11.30 19.85
N ASP A 120 -20.22 -10.04 20.27
CA ASP A 120 -21.08 -9.51 21.34
C ASP A 120 -22.48 -9.09 20.87
N GLY A 121 -22.81 -9.25 19.57
CA GLY A 121 -24.07 -8.77 18.99
C GLY A 121 -24.23 -7.23 18.99
N ARG A 122 -23.12 -6.50 19.01
CA ARG A 122 -23.05 -5.03 19.02
C ARG A 122 -22.82 -4.47 17.62
N PRO A 123 -23.22 -3.21 17.36
CA PRO A 123 -22.97 -2.56 16.06
C PRO A 123 -21.47 -2.37 15.79
N LEU A 124 -21.10 -2.42 14.50
CA LEU A 124 -19.73 -2.23 14.02
C LEU A 124 -19.42 -0.73 13.90
N LEU A 125 -18.78 -0.17 14.93
CA LEU A 125 -18.52 1.27 15.02
C LEU A 125 -17.09 1.68 14.63
N ALA A 126 -16.18 0.72 14.44
CA ALA A 126 -14.82 1.04 14.03
C ALA A 126 -14.76 1.18 12.50
N HIS A 127 -14.09 2.23 12.03
CA HIS A 127 -13.94 2.55 10.62
C HIS A 127 -12.48 2.69 10.24
N TYR A 128 -12.08 2.03 9.16
CA TYR A 128 -10.79 2.19 8.52
C TYR A 128 -10.89 3.31 7.47
N ASP A 129 -9.95 4.25 7.55
CA ASP A 129 -9.90 5.46 6.72
C ASP A 129 -9.12 5.26 5.41
N GLY A 130 -8.60 4.05 5.16
CA GLY A 130 -7.78 3.76 3.99
C GLY A 130 -6.30 4.08 4.17
N TYR A 131 -5.87 4.43 5.40
CA TYR A 131 -4.49 4.78 5.70
C TYR A 131 -3.49 3.78 5.12
N ILE A 132 -2.53 4.31 4.39
CA ILE A 132 -1.44 3.58 3.76
C ILE A 132 -0.14 4.37 3.88
N ALA A 133 0.97 3.67 3.95
CA ALA A 133 2.29 4.24 3.75
C ALA A 133 3.09 3.41 2.74
N CYS A 134 3.83 4.11 1.88
CA CYS A 134 4.75 3.55 0.90
C CYS A 134 6.09 4.29 1.01
N PRO A 135 7.09 3.69 1.69
CA PRO A 135 8.45 4.23 1.74
C PRO A 135 9.13 4.03 0.39
N LEU A 136 9.18 5.08 -0.42
CA LEU A 136 9.84 5.07 -1.72
C LEU A 136 11.33 5.31 -1.54
N ILE A 137 12.13 4.25 -1.54
CA ILE A 137 13.59 4.34 -1.55
C ILE A 137 14.03 4.96 -2.87
N THR A 138 14.53 6.19 -2.82
CA THR A 138 14.97 6.91 -4.02
C THR A 138 16.48 6.85 -4.21
N SER A 139 17.27 6.62 -3.16
CA SER A 139 18.72 6.44 -3.25
C SER A 139 19.20 5.45 -2.17
N PHE A 140 20.50 5.16 -2.12
CA PHE A 140 21.12 4.43 -1.02
C PHE A 140 21.10 5.19 0.33
N HIS A 141 20.55 6.40 0.34
CA HIS A 141 20.54 7.28 1.50
C HIS A 141 19.20 7.97 1.72
N ASP A 142 18.27 7.97 0.76
CA ASP A 142 17.06 8.80 0.79
C ASP A 142 15.80 7.98 0.57
N VAL A 143 14.76 8.32 1.35
CA VAL A 143 13.40 7.80 1.20
C VAL A 143 12.43 8.97 1.11
N VAL A 144 11.44 8.87 0.22
CA VAL A 144 10.21 9.64 0.28
C VAL A 144 9.17 8.81 1.03
N MET A 145 8.74 9.27 2.20
CA MET A 145 7.76 8.56 3.03
C MET A 145 6.35 8.98 2.61
N ALA A 146 5.84 8.37 1.54
CA ALA A 146 4.54 8.74 1.00
C ALA A 146 3.42 8.07 1.82
N GLU A 147 2.59 8.85 2.50
CA GLU A 147 1.45 8.36 3.27
C GLU A 147 0.16 8.99 2.75
N PHE A 148 -0.91 8.20 2.62
CA PHE A 148 -2.21 8.64 2.10
C PHE A 148 -3.38 7.95 2.83
N ASP A 149 -4.59 8.45 2.60
CA ASP A 149 -5.84 7.81 2.99
C ASP A 149 -6.76 7.58 1.76
N TYR A 150 -8.01 7.15 1.96
CA TYR A 150 -8.95 6.97 0.84
C TYR A 150 -9.26 8.25 0.04
N THR A 151 -9.00 9.44 0.60
CA THR A 151 -9.19 10.72 -0.12
C THR A 151 -8.00 11.07 -1.02
N LEU A 152 -6.97 10.21 -1.04
CA LEU A 152 -5.71 10.41 -1.76
C LEU A 152 -4.97 11.69 -1.33
N GLN A 153 -5.29 12.22 -0.15
CA GLN A 153 -4.59 13.36 0.42
C GLN A 153 -3.35 12.89 1.18
N PRO A 154 -2.21 13.60 1.06
CA PRO A 154 -1.04 13.29 1.86
C PRO A 154 -1.33 13.41 3.36
N VAL A 155 -1.03 12.36 4.11
CA VAL A 155 -1.02 12.37 5.57
C VAL A 155 0.43 12.27 6.07
N SER A 156 0.69 12.54 7.34
CA SER A 156 2.05 12.44 7.88
C SER A 156 2.03 11.93 9.31
N SER A 157 2.50 10.70 9.50
CA SER A 157 2.69 10.09 10.81
C SER A 157 3.93 10.63 11.53
N PHE A 158 4.93 11.10 10.77
CA PHE A 158 6.22 11.55 11.28
C PHE A 158 6.32 13.06 11.49
N LEU A 159 5.23 13.80 11.27
CA LEU A 159 5.17 15.27 11.34
C LEU A 159 6.14 15.99 10.39
N VAL A 160 6.66 15.28 9.39
CA VAL A 160 7.51 15.83 8.34
C VAL A 160 6.77 15.81 7.02
N ASP A 161 7.18 16.68 6.09
CA ASP A 161 6.67 16.66 4.72
C ASP A 161 6.88 15.28 4.06
N PRO A 162 5.79 14.53 3.75
CA PRO A 162 5.86 13.17 3.20
C PRO A 162 6.30 13.15 1.73
N THR A 163 6.33 14.31 1.06
CA THR A 163 6.64 14.42 -0.37
C THR A 163 8.14 14.61 -0.66
N LYS A 164 8.96 14.79 0.38
CA LYS A 164 10.39 15.10 0.25
C LYS A 164 11.29 13.91 0.51
N GLU A 165 12.36 13.81 -0.26
CA GLU A 165 13.47 12.87 -0.04
C GLU A 165 14.15 13.21 1.29
N ARG A 166 14.30 12.22 2.18
CA ARG A 166 14.92 12.40 3.49
C ARG A 166 15.79 11.22 3.88
N TRP A 167 17.01 11.52 4.32
CA TRP A 167 17.89 10.54 4.95
C TRP A 167 17.36 10.00 6.27
N SER A 168 16.68 10.84 7.07
CA SER A 168 16.07 10.36 8.31
C SER A 168 15.01 9.29 8.06
N MET A 169 14.24 9.40 6.97
CA MET A 169 13.25 8.38 6.60
C MET A 169 13.92 7.10 6.07
N PHE A 170 15.08 7.23 5.41
CA PHE A 170 15.90 6.07 5.04
C PHE A 170 16.38 5.29 6.28
N LEU A 171 16.81 5.98 7.34
CA LEU A 171 17.19 5.34 8.60
C LEU A 171 15.98 4.67 9.27
N VAL A 172 14.82 5.31 9.24
CA VAL A 172 13.57 4.74 9.75
C VAL A 172 13.24 3.45 8.99
N GLU A 173 13.24 3.49 7.66
CA GLU A 173 12.93 2.35 6.80
C GLU A 173 13.90 1.19 7.02
N THR A 174 15.21 1.45 7.02
CA THR A 174 16.22 0.39 7.01
C THR A 174 16.57 -0.17 8.39
N ARG A 175 16.37 0.60 9.46
CA ARG A 175 16.76 0.20 10.83
C ARG A 175 15.59 0.13 11.80
N VAL A 176 14.70 1.12 11.78
CA VAL A 176 13.64 1.23 12.79
C VAL A 176 12.47 0.30 12.46
N PHE A 177 11.98 0.32 11.22
CA PHE A 177 10.84 -0.51 10.82
C PHE A 177 11.06 -2.01 10.93
N PRO A 178 12.23 -2.58 10.59
CA PRO A 178 12.50 -3.99 10.87
C PRO A 178 12.36 -4.32 12.36
N TRP A 179 12.90 -3.48 13.25
CA TRP A 179 12.75 -3.68 14.69
C TRP A 179 11.29 -3.56 15.13
N VAL A 180 10.58 -2.53 14.66
CA VAL A 180 9.16 -2.29 14.97
C VAL A 180 8.29 -3.44 14.49
N TYR A 181 8.55 -3.99 13.31
CA TYR A 181 7.83 -5.14 12.77
C TYR A 181 7.88 -6.33 13.73
N TRP A 182 9.09 -6.78 14.08
CA TRP A 182 9.30 -7.94 14.94
C TRP A 182 8.86 -7.73 16.39
N HIS A 183 9.10 -6.55 16.95
CA HIS A 183 8.91 -6.31 18.39
C HIS A 183 7.56 -5.69 18.74
N ARG A 184 6.86 -5.10 17.76
CA ARG A 184 5.63 -4.35 18.01
C ARG A 184 4.48 -4.78 17.10
N VAL A 185 4.66 -4.80 15.78
CA VAL A 185 3.58 -5.15 14.84
C VAL A 185 3.09 -6.57 15.09
N LEU A 186 3.99 -7.56 15.06
CA LEU A 186 3.62 -8.96 15.30
C LEU A 186 3.11 -9.24 16.72
N LYS A 187 3.40 -8.35 17.68
CA LYS A 187 2.91 -8.44 19.06
C LYS A 187 1.60 -7.67 19.29
N GLY A 188 0.97 -7.17 18.22
CA GLY A 188 -0.29 -6.42 18.31
C GLY A 188 -0.19 -5.11 19.10
N ARG A 189 1.00 -4.49 19.18
CA ARG A 189 1.20 -3.26 19.95
C ARG A 189 0.65 -2.04 19.18
N PRO A 190 0.14 -1.00 19.89
CA PRO A 190 -0.38 0.21 19.26
C PRO A 190 0.62 0.90 18.33
N HIS A 191 0.10 1.63 17.33
CA HIS A 191 0.88 2.38 16.35
C HIS A 191 1.73 3.50 16.99
N GLU A 192 2.97 3.71 16.53
CA GLU A 192 3.90 4.67 17.15
C GLU A 192 3.54 6.13 16.87
N SER A 193 2.80 6.42 15.80
CA SER A 193 2.33 7.79 15.52
C SER A 193 1.57 8.40 16.70
N ARG A 194 0.97 7.59 17.58
CA ARG A 194 0.37 8.05 18.84
C ARG A 194 1.35 8.78 19.77
N PHE A 195 2.64 8.43 19.76
CA PHE A 195 3.66 9.13 20.55
C PHE A 195 4.09 10.45 19.91
N LEU A 196 3.90 10.60 18.61
CA LEU A 196 4.30 11.79 17.85
C LEU A 196 3.17 12.83 17.79
N LYS A 197 1.90 12.40 17.69
CA LYS A 197 0.71 13.28 17.65
C LYS A 197 0.70 14.40 18.70
N PRO A 198 1.09 14.18 19.98
CA PRO A 198 1.15 15.26 20.98
C PRO A 198 2.08 16.42 20.61
N PHE A 199 3.11 16.19 19.79
CA PHE A 199 4.07 17.21 19.36
C PHE A 199 3.66 17.95 18.08
N ALA A 200 2.56 17.55 17.44
CA ALA A 200 2.08 18.17 16.20
C ALA A 200 1.87 19.70 16.28
N PRO A 201 1.37 20.29 17.40
CA PRO A 201 1.25 21.74 17.51
C PRO A 201 2.61 22.46 17.47
N LEU A 202 3.62 21.90 18.12
CA LEU A 202 4.98 22.46 18.15
C LEU A 202 5.62 22.44 16.76
N VAL A 203 5.50 21.32 16.05
CA VAL A 203 6.06 21.17 14.69
C VAL A 203 5.39 22.12 13.69
N ARG A 204 4.09 22.37 13.85
CA ARG A 204 3.37 23.40 13.08
C ARG A 204 3.88 24.81 13.39
N ALA A 205 4.10 25.14 14.66
CA ALA A 205 4.64 26.44 15.06
C ALA A 205 6.05 26.69 14.51
N LEU A 206 6.85 25.64 14.36
CA LEU A 206 8.20 25.70 13.77
C LEU A 206 8.21 25.70 12.23
N GLY A 207 7.04 25.64 11.57
CA GLY A 207 6.95 25.63 10.10
C GLY A 207 7.49 24.37 9.42
N LEU A 208 7.67 23.30 10.19
CA LEU A 208 8.23 22.02 9.72
C LEU A 208 7.15 21.03 9.23
N ALA A 209 5.89 21.31 9.57
CA ALA A 209 4.75 20.51 9.14
C ALA A 209 4.45 20.71 7.65
N HIS A 210 3.97 19.66 6.98
CA HIS A 210 3.42 19.76 5.63
C HIS A 210 2.28 20.78 5.61
N ARG A 211 2.41 21.85 4.81
CA ARG A 211 1.29 22.76 4.53
C ARG A 211 0.47 22.11 3.43
N GLN A 212 -0.78 21.77 3.71
CA GLN A 212 -1.77 21.59 2.65
C GLN A 212 -1.86 22.93 1.92
N SER A 213 -1.47 22.95 0.65
CA SER A 213 -1.63 24.10 -0.25
C SER A 213 -3.08 24.27 -0.64
#